data_AF-X1NXE3-F1
#
_entry.id   AF-X1NXE3-F1
#
_cell.length_a   1.000
_cell.length_b   1.000
_cell.length_c   1.000
_cell.angle_alpha   90.00
_cell.angle_beta   90.00
_cell.angle_gamma   90.00
#
_symmetry.space_group_name_H-M   'P 1'
#
loop_
_entity.id
_entity.type
_entity.pdbx_description
1 polymer ?
#
loop_
_entity_poly.entity_id
_entity_poly.type
_entity_poly.pdbx_seq_one_letter_code
_entity_poly.pdbx_strand_id
1 'polypeptide(L)'
;MSQRNGSTTVALDSIGCKLNQAETEFLAKQLAEAGYWLVPSADKADIYILNTCTVTHIADRKSRHLLRLAHRRNPGALLIAIGCYAQRAHQELAQIEGVNLVLGNDEKPHLLRLVEECGCISSPASIGKDSPICY
;
A
#
# COMPACT_ATOMS: atom_id res chain seq x y z
N MET A 1 -5.00 5.39 28.90
CA MET A 1 -5.21 4.64 27.64
C MET A 1 -5.54 5.66 26.56
N SER A 2 -4.55 6.03 25.75
CA SER A 2 -4.67 7.14 24.79
C SER A 2 -5.58 6.76 23.64
N GLN A 3 -6.68 7.49 23.50
CA GLN A 3 -7.56 7.44 22.34
C GLN A 3 -6.76 7.93 21.12
N ARG A 4 -6.44 7.05 20.15
CA ARG A 4 -5.88 7.46 18.85
C ARG A 4 -7.01 8.13 18.06
N ASN A 5 -7.09 9.45 18.14
CA ASN A 5 -7.98 10.28 17.33
C ASN A 5 -7.34 10.57 15.95
N GLY A 6 -6.64 9.59 15.35
CA GLY A 6 -5.61 9.82 14.33
C GLY A 6 -5.86 9.14 12.99
N SER A 7 -5.82 9.92 11.93
CA SER A 7 -5.94 9.47 10.53
C SER A 7 -4.97 8.32 10.22
N THR A 8 -5.47 7.25 9.59
CA THR A 8 -4.68 6.09 9.17
C THR A 8 -3.60 6.50 8.18
N THR A 9 -2.35 6.13 8.47
CA THR A 9 -1.19 6.48 7.62
C THR A 9 -0.94 5.43 6.54
N VAL A 10 -0.62 5.88 5.32
CA VAL A 10 -0.37 5.01 4.17
C VAL A 10 0.95 5.40 3.51
N ALA A 11 1.81 4.41 3.30
CA ALA A 11 3.01 4.51 2.51
C ALA A 11 2.81 3.78 1.18
N LEU A 12 3.16 4.43 0.06
CA LEU A 12 3.18 3.79 -1.25
C LEU A 12 4.59 3.76 -1.82
N ASP A 13 4.95 2.63 -2.43
CA ASP A 13 6.19 2.46 -3.16
C ASP A 13 5.93 1.73 -4.48
N SER A 14 6.83 1.87 -5.45
CA SER A 14 6.69 1.25 -6.76
C SER A 14 8.00 0.72 -7.31
N ILE A 15 7.92 -0.37 -8.06
CA ILE A 15 9.03 -0.93 -8.81
C ILE A 15 8.68 -0.89 -10.28
N GLY A 16 9.62 -0.45 -11.13
CA GLY A 16 9.54 -0.66 -12.57
C GLY A 16 9.50 0.64 -13.36
N CYS A 17 8.53 0.74 -14.26
CA CYS A 17 8.47 1.75 -15.32
C CYS A 17 7.68 3.01 -14.91
N LYS A 18 7.67 4.01 -15.79
CA LYS A 18 6.91 5.26 -15.62
C LYS A 18 5.40 5.02 -15.43
N LEU A 19 4.85 3.95 -16.00
CA LEU A 19 3.44 3.61 -15.82
C LEU A 19 3.14 3.27 -14.36
N ASN A 20 3.97 2.44 -13.72
CA ASN A 20 3.79 2.08 -12.31
C ASN A 20 3.90 3.32 -11.39
N GLN A 21 4.76 4.27 -11.73
CA GLN A 21 4.85 5.53 -11.00
C GLN A 21 3.55 6.35 -11.13
N ALA A 22 3.06 6.55 -12.35
CA ALA A 22 1.82 7.28 -12.61
C ALA A 22 0.60 6.63 -11.93
N GLU A 23 0.50 5.28 -11.97
CA GLU A 23 -0.54 4.55 -11.25
C GLU A 23 -0.45 4.75 -9.73
N THR A 24 0.76 4.73 -9.18
CA THR A 24 0.98 4.90 -7.74
C THR A 24 0.62 6.31 -7.29
N GLU A 25 0.97 7.33 -8.09
CA GLU A 25 0.54 8.72 -7.86
C GLU A 25 -0.97 8.89 -7.93
N PHE A 26 -1.63 8.21 -8.86
CA PHE A 26 -3.10 8.20 -8.96
C PHE A 26 -3.75 7.54 -7.74
N LEU A 27 -3.22 6.40 -7.28
CA LEU A 27 -3.69 5.73 -6.06
C LEU A 27 -3.45 6.59 -4.81
N ALA A 28 -2.31 7.25 -4.71
CA ALA A 28 -1.99 8.15 -3.61
C ALA A 28 -3.03 9.28 -3.51
N LYS A 29 -3.40 9.91 -4.63
CA LYS A 29 -4.45 10.94 -4.66
C LYS A 29 -5.79 10.41 -4.17
N GLN A 30 -6.22 9.25 -4.65
CA GLN A 30 -7.48 8.63 -4.22
C GLN A 30 -7.49 8.29 -2.72
N LEU A 31 -6.37 7.82 -2.17
CA LEU A 31 -6.23 7.55 -0.74
C LEU A 31 -6.29 8.85 0.08
N ALA A 32 -5.61 9.91 -0.36
CA ALA A 32 -5.69 11.21 0.30
C ALA A 32 -7.11 11.79 0.28
N GLU A 33 -7.81 11.68 -0.86
CA GLU A 33 -9.22 12.10 -1.02
C GLU A 33 -10.17 11.28 -0.12
N ALA A 34 -9.84 10.01 0.13
CA ALA A 34 -10.55 9.15 1.08
C ALA A 34 -10.19 9.41 2.57
N GLY A 35 -9.31 10.38 2.84
CA GLY A 35 -8.95 10.82 4.20
C GLY A 35 -7.76 10.09 4.84
N TYR A 36 -7.03 9.27 4.07
CA TYR A 36 -5.79 8.66 4.54
C TYR A 36 -4.64 9.65 4.53
N TRP A 37 -3.73 9.51 5.49
CA TRP A 37 -2.55 10.36 5.57
C TRP A 37 -1.36 9.73 4.86
N LEU A 38 -0.90 10.33 3.77
CA LEU A 38 0.24 9.82 3.02
C LEU A 38 1.55 10.14 3.75
N VAL A 39 2.40 9.12 3.94
CA VAL A 39 3.75 9.27 4.49
C VAL A 39 4.80 8.75 3.51
N PRO A 40 6.06 9.23 3.60
CA PRO A 40 7.17 8.67 2.82
C PRO A 40 7.30 7.15 3.01
N SER A 41 7.64 6.42 1.96
CA SER A 41 7.80 4.95 2.00
C SER A 41 8.93 4.46 2.92
N ALA A 42 9.84 5.36 3.31
CA ALA A 42 10.88 5.09 4.29
C ALA A 42 10.38 5.10 5.74
N ASP A 43 9.26 5.77 6.00
CA ASP A 43 8.68 5.93 7.33
C ASP A 43 7.78 4.75 7.70
N LYS A 44 7.40 4.67 8.98
CA LYS A 44 6.44 3.67 9.44
C LYS A 44 5.02 4.15 9.14
N ALA A 45 4.28 3.37 8.37
CA ALA A 45 2.86 3.57 8.08
C ALA A 45 2.02 2.43 8.64
N ASP A 46 0.73 2.70 8.91
CA ASP A 46 -0.23 1.65 9.27
C ASP A 46 -0.51 0.72 8.07
N ILE A 47 -0.44 1.25 6.85
CA ILE A 47 -0.60 0.50 5.60
C ILE A 47 0.60 0.76 4.68
N TYR A 48 1.18 -0.29 4.11
CA TYR A 48 2.26 -0.20 3.12
C TYR A 48 1.83 -0.89 1.81
N ILE A 49 1.79 -0.14 0.72
CA ILE A 49 1.36 -0.60 -0.60
C ILE A 49 2.54 -0.59 -1.57
N LEU A 50 2.87 -1.75 -2.13
CA LEU A 50 3.92 -1.88 -3.14
C LEU A 50 3.32 -2.19 -4.52
N ASN A 51 3.47 -1.27 -5.48
CA ASN A 51 3.16 -1.53 -6.88
C ASN A 51 4.32 -2.27 -7.57
N THR A 52 4.12 -3.55 -7.82
CA THR A 52 5.12 -4.52 -8.28
C THR A 52 5.23 -4.58 -9.81
N CYS A 53 6.41 -4.98 -10.31
CA CYS A 53 6.66 -5.17 -11.74
C CYS A 53 7.30 -6.53 -11.98
N THR A 54 7.02 -7.12 -13.14
CA THR A 54 7.48 -8.48 -13.51
C THR A 54 8.26 -8.56 -14.81
N VAL A 55 8.61 -7.42 -15.42
CA VAL A 55 9.28 -7.41 -16.74
C VAL A 55 10.64 -8.13 -16.70
N THR A 56 11.30 -8.17 -15.54
CA THR A 56 12.55 -8.91 -15.35
C THR A 56 12.55 -9.65 -14.02
N HIS A 57 13.31 -10.74 -13.94
CA HIS A 57 13.53 -11.46 -12.67
C HIS A 57 14.21 -10.59 -11.59
N ILE A 58 14.93 -9.54 -11.99
CA ILE A 58 15.51 -8.56 -11.07
C ILE A 58 14.38 -7.75 -10.41
N ALA A 59 13.36 -7.35 -11.18
CA ALA A 59 12.19 -6.67 -10.65
C ALA A 59 11.43 -7.56 -9.66
N ASP A 60 11.18 -8.83 -10.02
CA ASP A 60 10.53 -9.81 -9.12
C ASP A 60 11.30 -9.93 -7.79
N ARG A 61 12.63 -10.12 -7.87
CA ARG A 61 13.49 -10.25 -6.69
C ARG A 61 13.46 -8.99 -5.82
N LYS A 62 13.48 -7.81 -6.44
CA LYS A 62 13.37 -6.53 -5.74
C LYS A 62 12.02 -6.39 -5.04
N SER A 63 10.92 -6.79 -5.68
CA SER A 63 9.58 -6.77 -5.07
C SER A 63 9.54 -7.63 -3.81
N ARG A 64 9.99 -8.87 -3.88
CA ARG A 64 10.03 -9.74 -2.70
C ARG A 64 10.97 -9.22 -1.61
N HIS A 65 12.07 -8.57 -2.00
CA HIS A 65 13.00 -7.97 -1.04
C HIS A 65 12.36 -6.81 -0.28
N LEU A 66 11.70 -5.88 -0.99
CA LEU A 66 11.03 -4.73 -0.36
C LEU A 66 9.88 -5.16 0.56
N LEU A 67 9.06 -6.13 0.17
CA LEU A 67 7.98 -6.64 1.03
C LEU A 67 8.52 -7.21 2.35
N ARG A 68 9.55 -8.05 2.27
CA ARG A 68 10.21 -8.59 3.49
C ARG A 68 10.86 -7.48 4.32
N LEU A 69 11.43 -6.47 3.68
CA LEU A 69 12.05 -5.34 4.38
C LEU A 69 10.98 -4.48 5.08
N ALA A 70 9.87 -4.19 4.42
CA ALA A 70 8.74 -3.46 4.98
C ALA A 70 8.19 -4.19 6.20
N HIS A 71 7.98 -5.51 6.11
CA HIS A 71 7.50 -6.31 7.23
C HIS A 71 8.47 -6.27 8.41
N ARG A 72 9.79 -6.45 8.19
CA ARG A 72 10.78 -6.36 9.27
C ARG A 72 10.82 -4.98 9.94
N ARG A 73 10.61 -3.90 9.18
CA ARG A 73 10.63 -2.53 9.70
C ARG A 73 9.36 -2.20 10.49
N ASN A 74 8.23 -2.71 10.05
CA ASN A 74 6.94 -2.53 10.71
C ASN A 74 6.09 -3.82 10.63
N PRO A 75 6.28 -4.78 11.55
CA PRO A 75 5.55 -6.04 11.53
C PRO A 75 4.04 -5.89 11.73
N GLY A 76 3.60 -4.76 12.29
CA GLY A 76 2.18 -4.45 12.52
C GLY A 76 1.50 -3.69 11.38
N ALA A 77 2.22 -3.37 10.30
CA ALA A 77 1.62 -2.74 9.13
C ALA A 77 0.80 -3.74 8.30
N LEU A 78 -0.27 -3.27 7.68
CA LEU A 78 -0.96 -3.98 6.61
C LEU A 78 -0.14 -3.86 5.31
N LEU A 79 0.53 -4.93 4.90
CA LEU A 79 1.32 -4.97 3.66
C LEU A 79 0.48 -5.48 2.50
N ILE A 80 0.43 -4.67 1.44
CA ILE A 80 -0.34 -4.94 0.24
C ILE A 80 0.60 -4.93 -0.96
N ALA A 81 0.63 -6.02 -1.73
CA ALA A 81 1.31 -6.06 -3.01
C ALA A 81 0.28 -5.91 -4.14
N ILE A 82 0.49 -4.95 -5.04
CA ILE A 82 -0.37 -4.76 -6.22
C ILE A 82 0.45 -4.86 -7.50
N GLY A 83 -0.19 -4.94 -8.67
CA GLY A 83 0.48 -4.73 -9.95
C GLY A 83 0.79 -6.01 -10.74
N CYS A 84 1.66 -5.90 -11.75
CA CYS A 84 1.86 -6.97 -12.74
C CYS A 84 2.47 -8.25 -12.14
N TYR A 85 3.36 -8.12 -11.15
CA TYR A 85 3.93 -9.30 -10.51
C TYR A 85 2.93 -9.96 -9.54
N ALA A 86 2.11 -9.16 -8.84
CA ALA A 86 0.98 -9.66 -8.07
C ALA A 86 -0.03 -10.42 -8.93
N GLN A 87 -0.34 -9.94 -10.15
CA GLN A 87 -1.17 -10.66 -11.12
C GLN A 87 -0.55 -12.00 -11.52
N ARG A 88 0.73 -12.00 -11.92
CA ARG A 88 1.38 -13.19 -12.48
C ARG A 88 1.68 -14.26 -11.43
N ALA A 89 2.09 -13.85 -10.23
CA ALA A 89 2.65 -14.73 -9.22
C ALA A 89 1.99 -14.49 -7.85
N HIS A 90 0.67 -14.39 -7.84
CA HIS A 90 -0.13 -14.14 -6.64
C HIS A 90 0.27 -15.06 -5.47
N GLN A 91 0.31 -16.37 -5.71
CA GLN A 91 0.65 -17.37 -4.69
C GLN A 91 2.08 -17.20 -4.14
N GLU A 92 3.04 -16.79 -4.98
CA GLU A 92 4.42 -16.57 -4.54
C GLU A 92 4.51 -15.37 -3.59
N LEU A 93 3.78 -14.29 -3.87
CA LEU A 93 3.72 -13.11 -3.01
C LEU A 93 2.92 -13.37 -1.72
N ALA A 94 1.83 -14.12 -1.80
CA ALA A 94 0.99 -14.44 -0.65
C ALA A 94 1.71 -15.34 0.38
N GLN A 95 2.71 -16.11 -0.05
CA GLN A 95 3.56 -16.91 0.84
C GLN A 95 4.67 -16.09 1.53
N ILE A 96 4.83 -14.81 1.20
CA ILE A 96 5.82 -13.96 1.88
C ILE A 96 5.26 -13.57 3.24
N GLU A 97 6.02 -13.91 4.28
CA GLU A 97 5.71 -13.52 5.65
C GLU A 97 5.43 -12.02 5.76
N GLY A 98 4.28 -11.69 6.36
CA GLY A 98 3.82 -10.34 6.57
C GLY A 98 3.01 -9.73 5.43
N VAL A 99 2.94 -10.34 4.25
CA VAL A 99 2.05 -9.86 3.17
C VAL A 99 0.62 -10.25 3.50
N ASN A 100 -0.25 -9.26 3.62
CA ASN A 100 -1.65 -9.46 4.00
C ASN A 100 -2.56 -9.58 2.78
N LEU A 101 -2.28 -8.80 1.73
CA LEU A 101 -3.07 -8.78 0.51
C LEU A 101 -2.19 -8.76 -0.73
N VAL A 102 -2.63 -9.48 -1.76
CA VAL A 102 -2.00 -9.50 -3.08
C VAL A 102 -3.08 -9.27 -4.12
N LEU A 103 -3.00 -8.16 -4.83
CA LEU A 103 -4.03 -7.74 -5.79
C LEU A 103 -3.45 -7.61 -7.19
N GLY A 104 -4.08 -8.29 -8.13
CA GLY A 104 -3.80 -8.14 -9.55
C GLY A 104 -4.12 -6.74 -10.08
N ASN A 105 -3.84 -6.50 -11.35
CA ASN A 105 -4.18 -5.21 -11.99
C ASN A 105 -5.70 -5.00 -12.04
N ASP A 106 -6.46 -6.07 -12.28
CA ASP A 106 -7.91 -6.04 -12.40
C ASP A 106 -8.60 -5.73 -11.06
N GLU A 107 -7.89 -5.93 -9.94
CA GLU A 107 -8.40 -5.74 -8.58
C GLU A 107 -8.00 -4.38 -7.99
N LYS A 108 -7.08 -3.63 -8.62
CA LYS A 108 -6.66 -2.29 -8.17
C LYS A 108 -7.84 -1.32 -7.96
N PRO A 109 -8.89 -1.29 -8.79
CA PRO A 109 -10.04 -0.41 -8.55
C PRO A 109 -10.77 -0.70 -7.22
N HIS A 110 -10.64 -1.91 -6.69
CA HIS A 110 -11.25 -2.31 -5.41
C HIS A 110 -10.33 -2.09 -4.22
N LEU A 111 -9.09 -1.62 -4.43
CA LEU A 111 -8.09 -1.46 -3.37
C LEU A 111 -8.59 -0.63 -2.19
N LEU A 112 -9.23 0.52 -2.43
CA LEU A 112 -9.77 1.37 -1.36
C LEU A 112 -10.76 0.61 -0.48
N ARG A 113 -11.74 -0.04 -1.11
CA ARG A 113 -12.74 -0.84 -0.42
C ARG A 113 -12.11 -1.99 0.36
N LEU A 114 -11.13 -2.70 -0.23
CA LEU A 114 -10.45 -3.81 0.42
C LEU A 114 -9.60 -3.37 1.60
N VAL A 115 -8.99 -2.19 1.51
CA VAL A 115 -8.26 -1.57 2.63
C VAL A 115 -9.22 -1.20 3.77
N GLU A 116 -10.41 -0.69 3.46
CA GLU A 116 -11.46 -0.43 4.44
C GLU A 116 -11.98 -1.71 5.11
N GLU A 117 -12.19 -2.78 4.32
CA GLU A 117 -12.67 -4.07 4.83
C GLU A 117 -11.61 -4.82 5.66
N CYS A 118 -10.34 -4.72 5.29
CA CYS A 118 -9.23 -5.30 6.07
C CYS A 118 -8.86 -4.43 7.29
N GLY A 119 -9.26 -3.17 7.28
CA GLY A 119 -9.01 -2.20 8.32
C GLY A 119 -9.97 -2.35 9.49
N CYS A 120 -9.52 -3.02 10.55
CA CYS A 120 -10.04 -2.85 11.92
C CYS A 120 -9.74 -1.44 12.50
N ILE A 121 -9.75 -0.41 11.65
CA ILE A 121 -9.40 0.97 11.95
C ILE A 121 -10.46 1.83 11.24
N SER A 122 -11.29 2.50 12.04
CA SER A 122 -12.41 3.32 11.58
C SER A 122 -11.99 4.28 10.47
N SER A 123 -12.75 4.28 9.36
CA SER A 123 -12.62 5.24 8.27
C SER A 123 -12.50 6.67 8.84
N PRO A 124 -11.50 7.46 8.43
CA PRO A 124 -11.36 8.85 8.84
C PRO A 124 -12.53 9.74 8.37
N ALA A 125 -13.45 9.23 7.54
CA ALA A 125 -14.65 9.93 7.08
C ALA A 125 -15.60 10.43 8.20
N SER A 126 -15.35 10.06 9.47
CA SER A 126 -16.08 10.58 10.63
C SER A 126 -15.41 11.78 11.33
N ILE A 127 -14.21 12.21 10.92
CA ILE A 127 -13.43 13.25 11.60
C ILE A 127 -13.17 14.40 10.60
N GLY A 128 -13.46 15.62 11.06
CA GLY A 128 -13.57 16.85 10.28
C GLY A 128 -12.48 17.11 9.22
N LYS A 129 -12.95 17.74 8.13
CA LYS A 129 -12.17 18.29 7.01
C LYS A 129 -11.08 19.26 7.49
N ASP A 130 -9.88 18.78 7.78
CA ASP A 130 -8.68 19.62 7.83
C ASP A 130 -7.58 18.91 7.03
N SER A 131 -7.60 19.19 5.73
CA SER A 131 -6.64 18.71 4.74
C SER A 131 -5.41 19.64 4.73
N PRO A 132 -4.19 19.16 4.99
CA PRO A 132 -2.99 19.87 4.57
C PRO A 132 -2.59 19.34 3.19
N ILE A 133 -2.64 20.24 2.24
CA ILE A 133 -2.09 20.06 0.90
C ILE A 133 -0.56 19.99 1.08
N CYS A 134 0.04 18.81 0.96
CA CYS A 134 1.50 18.69 0.88
C CYS A 134 1.92 18.86 -0.59
N TYR A 135 2.67 19.94 -0.84
CA TYR A 135 3.30 20.31 -2.12
C TYR A 135 4.43 19.36 -2.52
#